data_AF-A0A2H0G996-F1
#
_entry.id   AF-A0A2H0G996-F1
#
_cell.length_a   1.000
_cell.length_b   1.000
_cell.length_c   1.000
_cell.angle_alpha   90.00
_cell.angle_beta   90.00
_cell.angle_gamma   90.00
#
_symmetry.space_group_name_H-M   'P 1'
#
loop_
_entity.id
_entity.type
_entity.pdbx_description
1 polymer ?
#
loop_
_entity_poly.entity_id
_entity_poly.type
_entity_poly.pdbx_seq_one_letter_code
_entity_poly.pdbx_strand_id
1 'polypeptide(L)'
;DYPLRKDADQYNFITYLNNYAVGCSRNKDWEQAQYYFNKLSAIVPNSNQIEIKIFEYLSCNYLNLLIENVDLTKMKQELPKIELGLKKYNSKITPLFKKIIQFNLCYAYFLLEDYKKAQHYNFIIVNEKDDSFRSDVYLISRIIQFILHYKMKNIDLYESFYNALKYLFEQKNINYDLYNSFLTFIKQIIHDDDIMVFKDYKEELVKIIEVPKERKLLSNFNILSWIESEIKGVSMAECLKTYNTKFS
;
A
#
# COMPACT_ATOMS: atom_id res chain seq x y z
N ASP A 1 -23.19 20.06 28.81
CA ASP A 1 -23.62 18.91 27.97
C ASP A 1 -23.88 19.18 26.50
N TYR A 2 -24.22 20.41 26.07
CA TYR A 2 -24.48 20.69 24.65
C TYR A 2 -23.27 20.61 23.69
N PRO A 3 -22.04 21.05 24.05
CA PRO A 3 -20.86 20.95 23.18
C PRO A 3 -20.42 19.50 22.91
N LEU A 4 -20.35 18.68 23.98
CA LEU A 4 -19.99 17.26 23.89
C LEU A 4 -20.96 16.46 22.99
N ARG A 5 -22.25 16.83 22.99
CA ARG A 5 -23.27 16.20 22.14
C ARG A 5 -23.08 16.55 20.66
N LYS A 6 -22.76 17.81 20.34
CA LYS A 6 -22.45 18.23 18.96
C LYS A 6 -21.22 17.54 18.39
N ASP A 7 -20.18 17.36 19.21
CA ASP A 7 -18.97 16.64 18.82
C ASP A 7 -19.28 15.15 18.58
N ALA A 8 -20.07 14.52 19.45
CA ALA A 8 -20.51 13.14 19.27
C ALA A 8 -21.34 12.96 17.99
N ASP A 9 -22.25 13.90 17.69
CA ASP A 9 -23.09 13.86 16.49
C ASP A 9 -22.24 14.01 15.21
N GLN A 10 -21.29 14.95 15.18
CA GLN A 10 -20.40 15.11 14.02
C GLN A 10 -19.45 13.91 13.87
N TYR A 11 -18.92 13.39 14.96
CA TYR A 11 -18.05 12.20 14.96
C TYR A 11 -18.77 10.99 14.34
N ASN A 12 -20.02 10.73 14.77
CA ASN A 12 -20.82 9.64 14.23
C ASN A 12 -21.11 9.84 12.74
N PHE A 13 -21.42 11.08 12.34
CA PHE A 13 -21.69 11.40 10.94
C PHE A 13 -20.47 11.18 10.03
N ILE A 14 -19.28 11.67 10.40
CA ILE A 14 -18.06 11.44 9.61
C ILE A 14 -17.68 9.96 9.54
N THR A 15 -17.92 9.22 10.63
CA THR A 15 -17.65 7.79 10.71
C THR A 15 -18.58 7.01 9.78
N TYR A 16 -19.87 7.38 9.75
CA TYR A 16 -20.85 6.81 8.83
C TYR A 16 -20.45 7.02 7.37
N LEU A 17 -20.12 8.26 6.98
CA LEU A 17 -19.71 8.57 5.61
C LEU A 17 -18.45 7.79 5.20
N ASN A 18 -17.45 7.73 6.08
CA ASN A 18 -16.24 6.96 5.84
C ASN A 18 -16.55 5.46 5.64
N ASN A 19 -17.34 4.87 6.54
CA ASN A 19 -17.65 3.45 6.47
C ASN A 19 -18.46 3.10 5.22
N TYR A 20 -19.38 3.97 4.83
CA TYR A 20 -20.14 3.81 3.58
C TYR A 20 -19.21 3.90 2.36
N ALA A 21 -18.33 4.90 2.30
CA ALA A 21 -17.37 5.07 1.21
C ALA A 21 -16.43 3.85 1.08
N VAL A 22 -15.95 3.32 2.21
CA VAL A 22 -15.13 2.09 2.24
C VAL A 22 -15.95 0.89 1.76
N GLY A 23 -17.23 0.78 2.14
CA GLY A 23 -18.14 -0.26 1.65
C GLY A 23 -18.31 -0.22 0.13
N CYS A 24 -18.54 0.97 -0.44
CA CYS A 24 -18.59 1.17 -1.89
C CYS A 24 -17.27 0.77 -2.57
N SER A 25 -16.13 1.17 -1.98
CA SER A 25 -14.80 0.84 -2.52
C SER A 25 -14.58 -0.67 -2.59
N ARG A 26 -14.96 -1.41 -1.53
CA ARG A 26 -14.87 -2.89 -1.50
C ARG A 26 -15.74 -3.56 -2.55
N ASN A 27 -16.87 -2.95 -2.88
CA ASN A 27 -17.77 -3.40 -3.94
C ASN A 27 -17.39 -2.84 -5.33
N LYS A 28 -16.26 -2.11 -5.43
CA LYS A 28 -15.76 -1.48 -6.67
C LYS A 28 -16.72 -0.46 -7.28
N ASP A 29 -17.63 0.06 -6.47
CA ASP A 29 -18.47 1.20 -6.82
C ASP A 29 -17.66 2.50 -6.61
N TRP A 30 -16.73 2.73 -7.54
CA TRP A 30 -15.75 3.80 -7.45
C TRP A 30 -16.38 5.19 -7.47
N GLU A 31 -17.45 5.36 -8.24
CA GLU A 31 -18.18 6.63 -8.35
C GLU A 31 -18.84 6.97 -7.01
N GLN A 32 -19.56 6.02 -6.42
CA GLN A 32 -20.23 6.24 -5.15
C GLN A 32 -19.21 6.41 -4.01
N ALA A 33 -18.12 5.63 -4.00
CA ALA A 33 -17.05 5.80 -3.03
C ALA A 33 -16.46 7.22 -3.10
N GLN A 34 -16.13 7.69 -4.31
CA GLN A 34 -15.60 9.04 -4.54
C GLN A 34 -16.58 10.12 -4.09
N TYR A 35 -17.88 9.94 -4.34
CA TYR A 35 -18.93 10.85 -3.89
C TYR A 35 -18.94 11.02 -2.35
N TYR A 36 -18.88 9.92 -1.60
CA TYR A 36 -18.88 9.99 -0.13
C TYR A 36 -17.57 10.50 0.44
N PHE A 37 -16.41 10.20 -0.15
CA PHE A 37 -15.15 10.83 0.25
C PHE A 37 -15.13 12.32 -0.04
N ASN A 38 -15.70 12.77 -1.17
CA ASN A 38 -15.86 14.20 -1.46
C ASN A 38 -16.76 14.88 -0.41
N LYS A 39 -17.89 14.25 -0.05
CA LYS A 39 -18.75 14.72 1.04
C LYS A 39 -17.99 14.83 2.36
N LEU A 40 -17.23 13.80 2.73
CA LEU A 40 -16.42 13.80 3.94
C LEU A 40 -15.38 14.94 3.93
N SER A 41 -14.72 15.18 2.80
CA SER A 41 -13.72 16.25 2.65
C SER A 41 -14.30 17.66 2.75
N ALA A 42 -15.59 17.83 2.42
CA ALA A 42 -16.30 19.11 2.48
C ALA A 42 -16.82 19.47 3.88
N ILE A 43 -16.70 18.57 4.86
CA ILE A 43 -17.17 18.81 6.22
C ILE A 43 -16.27 19.81 6.92
N VAL A 44 -16.87 20.89 7.42
CA VAL A 44 -16.20 21.83 8.31
C VAL A 44 -16.12 21.21 9.71
N PRO A 45 -14.91 20.90 10.22
CA PRO A 45 -14.77 20.30 11.55
C PRO A 45 -15.17 21.31 12.62
N ASN A 46 -15.96 20.87 13.61
CA ASN A 46 -16.37 21.70 14.74
C ASN A 46 -15.32 21.73 15.88
N SER A 47 -14.30 20.88 15.80
CA SER A 47 -13.24 20.70 16.80
C SER A 47 -11.98 20.14 16.15
N ASN A 48 -10.84 20.32 16.82
CA ASN A 48 -9.55 19.77 16.38
C ASN A 48 -9.58 18.24 16.31
N GLN A 49 -10.34 17.57 17.18
CA GLN A 49 -10.45 16.11 17.19
C GLN A 49 -11.15 15.62 15.92
N ILE A 50 -12.22 16.31 15.50
CA ILE A 50 -12.91 16.01 14.24
C ILE A 50 -12.01 16.29 13.03
N GLU A 51 -11.27 17.41 13.03
CA GLU A 51 -10.31 17.72 11.94
C GLU A 51 -9.28 16.60 11.76
N ILE A 52 -8.69 16.12 12.86
CA ILE A 52 -7.73 15.01 12.84
C ILE A 52 -8.39 13.72 12.35
N LYS A 53 -9.62 13.45 12.78
CA LYS A 53 -10.34 12.24 12.37
C LYS A 53 -10.71 12.23 10.89
N ILE A 54 -11.14 13.37 10.34
CA ILE A 54 -11.36 13.54 8.90
C ILE A 54 -10.04 13.32 8.14
N PHE A 55 -8.95 13.92 8.63
CA PHE A 55 -7.62 13.71 8.05
C PHE A 55 -7.21 12.23 8.05
N GLU A 56 -7.39 11.52 9.16
CA GLU A 56 -7.12 10.08 9.28
C GLU A 56 -7.91 9.27 8.25
N TYR A 57 -9.21 9.52 8.13
CA TYR A 57 -10.07 8.80 7.18
C TYR A 57 -9.72 9.07 5.73
N LEU A 58 -9.49 10.32 5.35
CA LEU A 58 -9.11 10.67 3.98
C LEU A 58 -7.71 10.12 3.63
N SER A 59 -6.72 10.35 4.50
CA SER A 59 -5.34 9.93 4.23
C SER A 59 -5.17 8.41 4.17
N CYS A 60 -5.97 7.65 4.91
CA CYS A 60 -6.00 6.20 4.79
C CYS A 60 -6.89 5.74 3.63
N ASN A 61 -8.19 5.97 3.74
CA ASN A 61 -9.19 5.25 2.95
C ASN A 61 -9.41 5.89 1.58
N TYR A 62 -9.38 7.23 1.50
CA TYR A 62 -9.49 7.91 0.22
C TYR A 62 -8.23 7.67 -0.63
N LEU A 63 -7.03 7.77 -0.04
CA LEU A 63 -5.80 7.42 -0.75
C LEU A 63 -5.80 5.96 -1.22
N ASN A 64 -6.28 5.02 -0.38
CA ASN A 64 -6.41 3.61 -0.79
C ASN A 64 -7.35 3.44 -1.99
N LEU A 65 -8.50 4.14 -2.01
CA LEU A 65 -9.39 4.16 -3.18
C LEU A 65 -8.66 4.65 -4.44
N LEU A 66 -7.87 5.71 -4.33
CA LEU A 66 -7.11 6.23 -5.48
C LEU A 66 -6.09 5.21 -6.00
N ILE A 67 -5.41 4.49 -5.10
CA ILE A 67 -4.49 3.39 -5.44
C ILE A 67 -5.23 2.25 -6.14
N GLU A 68 -6.35 1.80 -5.59
CA GLU A 68 -7.16 0.70 -6.15
C GLU A 68 -7.75 1.05 -7.53
N ASN A 69 -8.20 2.29 -7.75
CA ASN A 69 -8.69 2.76 -9.05
C ASN A 69 -7.55 3.29 -9.97
N VAL A 70 -6.30 3.28 -9.50
CA VAL A 70 -5.12 3.77 -10.21
C VAL A 70 -5.30 5.21 -10.75
N ASP A 71 -5.87 6.11 -9.93
CA ASP A 71 -6.06 7.53 -10.27
C ASP A 71 -4.80 8.35 -9.96
N LEU A 72 -3.79 8.22 -10.82
CA LEU A 72 -2.47 8.87 -10.66
C LEU A 72 -2.57 10.40 -10.59
N THR A 73 -3.53 11.00 -11.28
CA THR A 73 -3.72 12.45 -11.31
C THR A 73 -4.15 12.96 -9.93
N LYS A 74 -5.17 12.35 -9.33
CA LYS A 74 -5.59 12.74 -7.97
C LYS A 74 -4.55 12.37 -6.93
N MET A 75 -3.86 11.24 -7.06
CA MET A 75 -2.74 10.91 -6.16
C MET A 75 -1.69 12.04 -6.12
N LYS A 76 -1.23 12.54 -7.28
CA LYS A 76 -0.28 13.65 -7.35
C LYS A 76 -0.76 14.92 -6.62
N GLN A 77 -2.07 15.17 -6.61
CA GLN A 77 -2.68 16.34 -5.94
C GLN A 77 -2.82 16.15 -4.43
N GLU A 78 -3.16 14.94 -3.98
CA GLU A 78 -3.46 14.66 -2.57
C GLU A 78 -2.21 14.36 -1.75
N LEU A 79 -1.19 13.70 -2.32
CA LEU A 79 0.00 13.30 -1.58
C LEU A 79 0.67 14.45 -0.81
N PRO A 80 0.92 15.65 -1.40
CA PRO A 80 1.50 16.77 -0.65
C PRO A 80 0.66 17.21 0.56
N LYS A 81 -0.68 17.15 0.46
CA LYS A 81 -1.59 17.50 1.55
C LYS A 81 -1.49 16.49 2.68
N ILE A 82 -1.41 15.20 2.32
CA ILE A 82 -1.25 14.09 3.28
C ILE A 82 0.08 14.22 4.03
N GLU A 83 1.17 14.52 3.33
CA GLU A 83 2.50 14.74 3.94
C GLU A 83 2.51 15.93 4.92
N LEU A 84 1.87 17.03 4.54
CA LEU A 84 1.72 18.19 5.42
C LEU A 84 0.86 17.86 6.64
N GLY A 85 -0.24 17.13 6.47
CA GLY A 85 -1.09 16.71 7.58
C GLY A 85 -0.40 15.72 8.53
N LEU A 86 0.40 14.78 8.01
CA LEU A 86 1.23 13.89 8.83
C LEU A 86 2.20 14.69 9.70
N LYS A 87 2.81 15.75 9.17
CA LYS A 87 3.67 16.65 9.95
C LYS A 87 2.87 17.46 10.98
N LYS A 88 1.74 18.03 10.58
CA LYS A 88 0.87 18.87 11.44
C LYS A 88 0.30 18.09 12.62
N TYR A 89 -0.13 16.85 12.43
CA TYR A 89 -0.83 16.05 13.44
C TYR A 89 0.00 14.90 14.00
N ASN A 90 1.32 14.87 13.77
CA ASN A 90 2.20 13.72 14.02
C ASN A 90 1.99 13.00 15.38
N SER A 91 1.84 13.75 16.47
CA SER A 91 1.66 13.22 17.84
C SER A 91 0.20 12.95 18.23
N LYS A 92 -0.76 13.33 17.38
CA LYS A 92 -2.20 13.24 17.63
C LYS A 92 -2.89 12.19 16.76
N ILE A 93 -2.25 11.76 15.67
CA ILE A 93 -2.73 10.66 14.84
C ILE A 93 -2.57 9.36 15.61
N THR A 94 -3.59 8.51 15.53
CA THR A 94 -3.54 7.17 16.11
C THR A 94 -2.39 6.37 15.50
N PRO A 95 -1.56 5.64 16.28
CA PRO A 95 -0.44 4.87 15.74
C PRO A 95 -0.83 3.95 14.58
N LEU A 96 -1.98 3.28 14.68
CA LEU A 96 -2.52 2.43 13.60
C LEU A 96 -2.74 3.21 12.29
N PHE A 97 -3.40 4.37 12.35
CA PHE A 97 -3.64 5.21 11.18
C PHE A 97 -2.34 5.70 10.59
N LYS A 98 -1.39 6.16 11.43
CA LYS A 98 -0.09 6.64 10.97
C LYS A 98 0.64 5.58 10.13
N LYS A 99 0.69 4.33 10.59
CA LYS A 99 1.32 3.21 9.88
C LYS A 99 0.63 2.93 8.54
N ILE A 100 -0.70 2.91 8.50
CA ILE A 100 -1.46 2.69 7.26
C ILE A 100 -1.23 3.84 6.27
N ILE A 101 -1.24 5.09 6.72
CA ILE A 101 -0.97 6.25 5.86
C ILE A 101 0.44 6.13 5.26
N GLN A 102 1.45 5.81 6.08
CA GLN A 102 2.83 5.64 5.59
C GLN A 102 2.94 4.51 4.55
N PHE A 103 2.25 3.39 4.77
CA PHE A 103 2.21 2.30 3.79
C PHE A 103 1.54 2.74 2.48
N ASN A 104 0.40 3.43 2.55
CA ASN A 104 -0.30 3.93 1.38
C ASN A 104 0.54 4.99 0.63
N LEU A 105 1.27 5.85 1.34
CA LEU A 105 2.22 6.79 0.74
C LEU A 105 3.34 6.05 0.01
N CYS A 106 3.92 5.00 0.62
CA CYS A 106 4.92 4.16 -0.03
C CYS A 106 4.39 3.61 -1.37
N TYR A 107 3.20 2.98 -1.34
CA TYR A 107 2.62 2.37 -2.54
C TYR A 107 2.22 3.43 -3.59
N ALA A 108 1.59 4.54 -3.19
CA ALA A 108 1.22 5.61 -4.11
C ALA A 108 2.46 6.22 -4.81
N TYR A 109 3.54 6.49 -4.06
CA TYR A 109 4.77 6.97 -4.66
C TYR A 109 5.45 5.94 -5.56
N PHE A 110 5.34 4.65 -5.25
CA PHE A 110 5.80 3.57 -6.12
C PHE A 110 5.06 3.60 -7.47
N LEU A 111 3.72 3.72 -7.45
CA LEU A 111 2.89 3.79 -8.66
C LEU A 111 3.17 5.05 -9.49
N LEU A 112 3.60 6.14 -8.84
CA LEU A 112 4.04 7.37 -9.49
C LEU A 112 5.50 7.36 -9.93
N GLU A 113 6.20 6.24 -9.75
CA GLU A 113 7.62 6.05 -10.07
C GLU A 113 8.58 6.98 -9.31
N ASP A 114 8.12 7.61 -8.22
CA ASP A 114 8.97 8.34 -7.27
C ASP A 114 9.54 7.36 -6.24
N TYR A 115 10.47 6.51 -6.71
CA TYR A 115 11.06 5.45 -5.88
C TYR A 115 11.84 5.98 -4.67
N LYS A 116 12.36 7.22 -4.74
CA LYS A 116 13.05 7.85 -3.61
C LYS A 116 12.08 8.12 -2.46
N LYS A 117 10.91 8.70 -2.75
CA LYS A 117 9.88 8.92 -1.73
C LYS A 117 9.24 7.61 -1.26
N ALA A 118 8.98 6.68 -2.18
CA ALA A 118 8.49 5.36 -1.79
C ALA A 118 9.46 4.67 -0.80
N GLN A 119 10.75 4.71 -1.08
CA GLN A 119 11.79 4.19 -0.19
C GLN A 119 11.84 4.91 1.16
N HIS A 120 11.65 6.23 1.19
CA HIS A 120 11.58 6.98 2.45
C HIS A 120 10.48 6.44 3.37
N TYR A 121 9.26 6.25 2.85
CA TYR A 121 8.16 5.72 3.64
C TYR A 121 8.34 4.25 3.99
N ASN A 122 8.84 3.44 3.06
CA ASN A 122 9.14 2.04 3.34
C ASN A 122 10.19 1.87 4.44
N PHE A 123 11.23 2.71 4.44
CA PHE A 123 12.26 2.71 5.47
C PHE A 123 11.70 2.99 6.86
N ILE A 124 10.71 3.89 6.97
CA ILE A 124 10.06 4.18 8.26
C ILE A 124 9.34 2.93 8.78
N ILE A 125 8.59 2.23 7.93
CA ILE A 125 7.83 1.02 8.30
C ILE A 125 8.76 -0.11 8.72
N VAL A 126 9.82 -0.34 7.94
CA VAL A 126 10.75 -1.45 8.14
C VAL A 126 11.60 -1.28 9.41
N ASN A 127 11.88 -0.05 9.84
CA ASN A 127 12.68 0.24 11.03
C ASN A 127 11.85 0.54 12.29
N GLU A 128 10.53 0.39 12.21
CA GLU A 128 9.68 0.57 13.38
C GLU A 128 9.86 -0.59 14.36
N LYS A 129 10.15 -0.28 15.63
CA LYS A 129 10.49 -1.26 16.68
C LYS A 129 9.27 -1.94 17.32
N ASP A 130 8.08 -1.65 16.83
CA ASP A 130 6.83 -2.04 17.47
C ASP A 130 6.22 -3.28 16.79
N ASP A 131 6.42 -4.44 17.44
CA ASP A 131 5.92 -5.75 17.02
C ASP A 131 4.38 -5.87 17.01
N SER A 132 3.64 -4.87 17.51
CA SER A 132 2.16 -4.86 17.48
C SER A 132 1.56 -4.69 16.08
N PHE A 133 2.39 -4.37 15.09
CA PHE A 133 1.95 -4.21 13.71
C PHE A 133 1.64 -5.56 13.06
N ARG A 134 0.63 -5.59 12.19
CA ARG A 134 0.25 -6.80 11.48
C ARG A 134 1.50 -7.36 10.77
N SER A 135 1.83 -8.61 11.10
CA SER A 135 3.02 -9.29 10.58
C SER A 135 3.09 -9.27 9.05
N ASP A 136 1.94 -9.26 8.38
CA ASP A 136 1.85 -9.25 6.93
C ASP A 136 2.28 -7.94 6.27
N VAL A 137 1.98 -6.78 6.87
CA VAL A 137 2.41 -5.49 6.32
C VAL A 137 3.92 -5.30 6.50
N TYR A 138 4.49 -5.80 7.59
CA TYR A 138 5.95 -5.82 7.74
C TYR A 138 6.63 -6.73 6.70
N LEU A 139 6.12 -7.94 6.50
CA LEU A 139 6.64 -8.88 5.50
C LEU A 139 6.60 -8.30 4.08
N ILE A 140 5.46 -7.74 3.67
CA ILE A 140 5.34 -7.14 2.34
C ILE A 140 6.23 -5.89 2.21
N SER A 141 6.44 -5.11 3.27
CA SER A 141 7.36 -3.95 3.24
C SER A 141 8.82 -4.37 3.01
N ARG A 142 9.22 -5.57 3.46
CA ARG A 142 10.54 -6.14 3.15
C ARG A 142 10.66 -6.59 1.70
N ILE A 143 9.58 -7.11 1.12
CA ILE A 143 9.51 -7.40 -0.32
C ILE A 143 9.59 -6.10 -1.13
N ILE A 144 8.80 -5.09 -0.76
CA ILE A 144 8.82 -3.76 -1.40
C ILE A 144 10.22 -3.14 -1.27
N GLN A 145 10.92 -3.34 -0.14
CA GLN A 145 12.29 -2.88 0.05
C GLN A 145 13.21 -3.43 -1.05
N PHE A 146 13.20 -4.75 -1.28
CA PHE A 146 13.97 -5.35 -2.36
C PHE A 146 13.59 -4.74 -3.72
N ILE A 147 12.29 -4.69 -4.04
CA ILE A 147 11.78 -4.19 -5.32
C ILE A 147 12.22 -2.73 -5.55
N LEU A 148 12.14 -1.88 -4.53
CA LEU A 148 12.58 -0.47 -4.63
C LEU A 148 14.07 -0.37 -4.94
N HIS A 149 14.90 -1.17 -4.26
CA HIS A 149 16.33 -1.20 -4.54
C HIS A 149 16.64 -1.78 -5.92
N TYR A 150 15.83 -2.73 -6.40
CA TYR A 150 15.88 -3.22 -7.78
C TYR A 150 15.57 -2.11 -8.78
N LYS A 151 14.45 -1.39 -8.61
CA LYS A 151 14.07 -0.26 -9.50
C LYS A 151 15.10 0.87 -9.51
N MET A 152 15.77 1.10 -8.39
CA MET A 152 16.85 2.09 -8.28
C MET A 152 18.22 1.58 -8.75
N LYS A 153 18.32 0.33 -9.21
CA LYS A 153 19.56 -0.32 -9.69
C LYS A 153 20.68 -0.37 -8.63
N ASN A 154 20.30 -0.58 -7.37
CA ASN A 154 21.23 -0.70 -6.25
C ASN A 154 21.73 -2.15 -6.10
N ILE A 155 22.41 -2.66 -7.13
CA ILE A 155 22.78 -4.08 -7.31
C ILE A 155 23.60 -4.61 -6.13
N ASP A 156 24.51 -3.80 -5.59
CA ASP A 156 25.39 -4.17 -4.47
C ASP A 156 24.63 -4.59 -3.19
N LEU A 157 23.36 -4.21 -3.08
CA LEU A 157 22.52 -4.52 -1.92
C LEU A 157 21.65 -5.77 -2.10
N TYR A 158 21.55 -6.34 -3.30
CA TYR A 158 20.58 -7.39 -3.58
C TYR A 158 20.83 -8.65 -2.73
N GLU A 159 22.09 -9.10 -2.66
CA GLU A 159 22.50 -10.24 -1.83
C GLU A 159 22.21 -10.00 -0.34
N SER A 160 22.43 -8.78 0.14
CA SER A 160 22.13 -8.40 1.53
C SER A 160 20.63 -8.46 1.82
N PHE A 161 19.80 -7.92 0.93
CA PHE A 161 18.34 -7.96 1.07
C PHE A 161 17.77 -9.37 0.96
N TYR A 162 18.31 -10.20 0.06
CA TYR A 162 17.94 -11.60 -0.05
C TYR A 162 18.20 -12.35 1.25
N ASN A 163 19.40 -12.24 1.81
CA ASN A 163 19.76 -12.91 3.06
C ASN A 163 18.90 -12.43 4.24
N ALA A 164 18.62 -11.13 4.32
CA ALA A 164 17.74 -10.57 5.34
C ALA A 164 16.29 -11.08 5.22
N LEU A 165 15.75 -11.15 4.00
CA LEU A 165 14.40 -11.69 3.72
C LEU A 165 14.33 -13.18 4.05
N LYS A 166 15.32 -13.97 3.62
CA LYS A 166 15.40 -15.40 3.90
C LYS A 166 15.42 -15.67 5.40
N TYR A 167 16.32 -15.00 6.14
CA TYR A 167 16.41 -15.13 7.59
C TYR A 167 15.09 -14.78 8.28
N LEU A 168 14.42 -13.71 7.84
CA LEU A 168 13.13 -13.31 8.38
C LEU A 168 12.05 -14.38 8.15
N PHE A 169 11.99 -14.97 6.96
CA PHE A 169 10.98 -15.98 6.61
C PHE A 169 11.18 -17.26 7.41
N GLU A 170 12.43 -17.68 7.60
CA GLU A 170 12.80 -18.79 8.48
C GLU A 170 12.42 -18.51 9.94
N GLN A 171 12.81 -17.33 10.46
CA GLN A 171 12.53 -16.95 11.85
C GLN A 171 11.04 -16.87 12.17
N LYS A 172 10.22 -16.37 11.24
CA LYS A 172 8.77 -16.21 11.41
C LYS A 172 7.97 -17.46 10.98
N ASN A 173 8.63 -18.55 10.56
CA ASN A 173 8.00 -19.77 10.04
C ASN A 173 6.96 -19.46 8.95
N ILE A 174 7.35 -18.63 7.97
CA ILE A 174 6.44 -18.18 6.90
C ILE A 174 6.11 -19.36 5.98
N ASN A 175 4.82 -19.71 5.93
CA ASN A 175 4.31 -20.83 5.14
C ASN A 175 3.33 -20.35 4.06
N TYR A 176 3.82 -19.44 3.21
CA TYR A 176 3.11 -18.95 2.03
C TYR A 176 3.95 -19.24 0.79
N ASP A 177 3.36 -19.96 -0.15
CA ASP A 177 4.04 -20.37 -1.38
C ASP A 177 4.47 -19.15 -2.20
N LEU A 178 3.66 -18.09 -2.20
CA LEU A 178 3.96 -16.84 -2.89
C LEU A 178 5.26 -16.21 -2.39
N TYR A 179 5.48 -16.19 -1.08
CA TYR A 179 6.68 -15.60 -0.48
C TYR A 179 7.93 -16.47 -0.69
N ASN A 180 7.79 -17.80 -0.56
CA ASN A 180 8.90 -18.72 -0.81
C ASN A 180 9.31 -18.71 -2.30
N SER A 181 8.33 -18.66 -3.20
CA SER A 181 8.54 -18.51 -4.64
C SER A 181 9.23 -17.18 -4.96
N PHE A 182 8.84 -16.09 -4.30
CA PHE A 182 9.51 -14.79 -4.44
C PHE A 182 10.99 -14.81 -4.02
N LEU A 183 11.35 -15.52 -2.94
CA LEU A 183 12.76 -15.70 -2.56
C LEU A 183 13.56 -16.43 -3.63
N THR A 184 13.00 -17.48 -4.23
CA THR A 184 13.65 -18.22 -5.33
C THR A 184 13.89 -17.30 -6.52
N PHE A 185 12.89 -16.50 -6.88
CA PHE A 185 12.98 -15.50 -7.94
C PHE A 185 14.06 -14.44 -7.66
N ILE A 186 14.12 -13.86 -6.46
CA ILE A 186 15.18 -12.90 -6.09
C ILE A 186 16.56 -13.53 -6.30
N LYS A 187 16.73 -14.78 -5.84
CA LYS A 187 18.01 -15.47 -5.94
C LYS A 187 18.44 -15.64 -7.40
N GLN A 188 17.51 -15.88 -8.31
CA GLN A 188 17.79 -15.97 -9.74
C GLN A 188 18.19 -14.60 -10.31
N ILE A 189 17.42 -13.55 -10.04
CA ILE A 189 17.69 -12.18 -10.52
C ILE A 189 19.04 -11.62 -10.02
N ILE A 190 19.49 -12.01 -8.83
CA ILE A 190 20.82 -11.63 -8.33
C ILE A 190 21.95 -12.12 -9.25
N HIS A 191 21.78 -13.30 -9.84
CA HIS A 191 22.77 -13.91 -10.71
C HIS A 191 22.56 -13.59 -12.19
N ASP A 192 21.31 -13.48 -12.61
CA ASP A 192 20.92 -13.31 -14.00
C ASP A 192 19.67 -12.42 -14.10
N ASP A 193 19.86 -11.14 -14.44
CA ASP A 193 18.78 -10.17 -14.66
C ASP A 193 18.23 -10.30 -16.10
N ASP A 194 17.84 -11.53 -16.47
CA ASP A 194 17.23 -11.85 -17.76
C ASP A 194 15.70 -11.74 -17.65
N ILE A 195 15.10 -11.15 -18.68
CA ILE A 195 13.64 -11.10 -18.85
C ILE A 195 12.99 -12.50 -18.83
N MET A 196 13.74 -13.55 -19.18
CA MET A 196 13.26 -14.93 -19.10
C MET A 196 12.99 -15.36 -17.65
N VAL A 197 13.81 -14.93 -16.68
CA VAL A 197 13.58 -15.19 -15.25
C VAL A 197 12.25 -14.58 -14.81
N PHE A 198 11.93 -13.37 -15.26
CA PHE A 198 10.63 -12.74 -14.99
C PHE A 198 9.46 -13.50 -15.64
N LYS A 199 9.62 -13.97 -16.88
CA LYS A 199 8.57 -14.73 -17.58
C LYS A 199 8.28 -16.06 -16.90
N ASP A 200 9.32 -16.81 -16.53
CA ASP A 200 9.19 -18.08 -15.83
C ASP A 200 8.52 -17.87 -14.47
N TYR A 201 8.97 -16.85 -13.72
CA TYR A 201 8.36 -16.52 -12.43
C TYR A 201 6.91 -16.07 -12.56
N LYS A 202 6.55 -15.35 -13.63
CA LYS A 202 5.14 -15.00 -13.90
C LYS A 202 4.27 -16.25 -14.05
N GLU A 203 4.73 -17.24 -14.81
CA GLU A 203 3.98 -18.49 -15.02
C GLU A 203 3.76 -19.27 -13.72
N GLU A 204 4.78 -19.30 -12.86
CA GLU A 204 4.69 -19.87 -11.52
C GLU A 204 3.71 -19.07 -10.64
N LEU A 205 3.86 -17.74 -10.61
CA LEU A 205 3.07 -16.85 -9.76
C LEU A 205 1.59 -16.91 -10.11
N VAL A 206 1.23 -17.01 -11.39
CA VAL A 206 -0.17 -17.17 -11.84
C VAL A 206 -0.81 -18.43 -11.26
N LYS A 207 -0.07 -19.54 -11.17
CA LYS A 207 -0.57 -20.80 -10.57
C LYS A 207 -0.72 -20.66 -9.06
N ILE A 208 0.26 -20.05 -8.39
CA ILE A 208 0.23 -19.83 -6.93
C ILE A 208 -1.01 -19.03 -6.51
N ILE A 209 -1.34 -17.97 -7.26
CA ILE A 209 -2.43 -17.06 -6.90
C ILE A 209 -3.82 -17.65 -7.21
N GLU A 210 -3.92 -18.81 -7.86
CA GLU A 210 -5.19 -19.53 -7.94
C GLU A 210 -5.70 -19.88 -6.54
N VAL A 211 -4.79 -20.16 -5.60
CA VAL A 211 -5.10 -20.41 -4.19
C VAL A 211 -5.57 -19.12 -3.50
N PRO A 212 -6.80 -19.07 -2.95
CA PRO A 212 -7.37 -17.83 -2.39
C PRO A 212 -6.55 -17.18 -1.27
N LYS A 213 -5.93 -18.00 -0.39
CA LYS A 213 -5.07 -17.48 0.70
C LYS A 213 -3.83 -16.75 0.16
N GLU A 214 -3.23 -17.25 -0.92
CA GLU A 214 -2.05 -16.66 -1.55
C GLU A 214 -2.45 -15.40 -2.32
N ARG A 215 -3.55 -15.47 -3.09
CA ARG A 215 -4.11 -14.32 -3.82
C ARG A 215 -4.36 -13.12 -2.92
N LYS A 216 -4.84 -13.34 -1.69
CA LYS A 216 -5.12 -12.29 -0.72
C LYS A 216 -3.87 -11.47 -0.37
N LEU A 217 -2.67 -12.05 -0.46
CA LEU A 217 -1.42 -11.34 -0.17
C LEU A 217 -1.15 -10.22 -1.19
N LEU A 218 -1.64 -10.37 -2.43
CA LEU A 218 -1.53 -9.35 -3.47
C LEU A 218 -2.35 -8.08 -3.18
N SER A 219 -3.27 -8.12 -2.21
CA SER A 219 -4.10 -6.95 -1.87
C SER A 219 -3.30 -5.80 -1.26
N ASN A 220 -2.21 -6.11 -0.52
CA ASN A 220 -1.36 -5.08 0.07
C ASN A 220 -0.40 -4.48 -0.97
N PHE A 221 0.19 -5.32 -1.83
CA PHE A 221 1.05 -4.92 -2.93
C PHE A 221 1.01 -5.97 -4.02
N ASN A 222 0.66 -5.57 -5.24
CA ASN A 222 0.39 -6.53 -6.32
C ASN A 222 1.69 -6.92 -7.05
N ILE A 223 2.42 -7.88 -6.48
CA ILE A 223 3.69 -8.40 -7.04
C ILE A 223 3.51 -8.85 -8.49
N LEU A 224 2.39 -9.48 -8.85
CA LEU A 224 2.14 -9.88 -10.25
C LEU A 224 2.13 -8.67 -11.20
N SER A 225 1.49 -7.57 -10.80
CA SER A 225 1.47 -6.35 -11.62
C SER A 225 2.86 -5.73 -11.76
N TRP A 226 3.71 -5.84 -10.74
CA TRP A 226 5.11 -5.44 -10.84
C TRP A 226 5.87 -6.33 -11.83
N ILE A 227 5.79 -7.66 -11.71
CA ILE A 227 6.45 -8.60 -12.62
C ILE A 227 5.99 -8.39 -14.08
N GLU A 228 4.68 -8.21 -14.30
CA GLU A 228 4.19 -7.90 -15.65
C GLU A 228 4.75 -6.58 -16.20
N SER A 229 4.97 -5.59 -15.34
CA SER A 229 5.49 -4.29 -15.74
C SER A 229 6.95 -4.38 -16.21
N GLU A 230 7.78 -5.19 -15.53
CA GLU A 230 9.16 -5.43 -15.95
C GLU A 230 9.22 -6.19 -17.29
N ILE A 231 8.36 -7.19 -17.48
CA ILE A 231 8.30 -7.96 -18.76
C ILE A 231 7.87 -7.09 -19.93
N LYS A 232 6.91 -6.18 -19.71
CA LYS A 232 6.35 -5.32 -20.78
C LYS A 232 7.15 -4.04 -21.00
N GLY A 233 8.01 -3.66 -20.07
CA GLY A 233 8.71 -2.36 -20.09
C GLY A 233 7.76 -1.17 -19.92
N VAL A 234 6.69 -1.32 -19.13
CA VAL A 234 5.71 -0.26 -18.85
C VAL A 234 5.62 0.01 -17.35
N SER A 235 4.86 1.02 -16.93
CA SER A 235 4.67 1.31 -15.51
C SER A 235 3.86 0.21 -14.79
N MET A 236 4.13 -0.01 -13.50
CA MET A 236 3.31 -0.91 -12.67
C MET A 236 1.85 -0.45 -12.61
N ALA A 237 1.61 0.86 -12.64
CA ALA A 237 0.27 1.43 -12.63
C ALA A 237 -0.60 0.94 -13.82
N GLU A 238 -0.03 0.88 -15.02
CA GLU A 238 -0.74 0.36 -16.21
C GLU A 238 -1.11 -1.12 -16.06
N CYS A 239 -0.19 -1.93 -15.53
CA CYS A 239 -0.44 -3.34 -15.27
C CYS A 239 -1.49 -3.54 -14.16
N LEU A 240 -1.40 -2.77 -13.08
CA LEU A 240 -2.34 -2.83 -11.97
C LEU A 240 -3.77 -2.46 -12.41
N LYS A 241 -3.92 -1.45 -13.26
CA LYS A 241 -5.21 -1.08 -13.84
C LYS A 241 -5.81 -2.23 -14.63
N THR A 242 -5.00 -2.90 -15.44
CA THR A 242 -5.42 -4.08 -16.21
C THR A 242 -5.80 -5.24 -15.28
N TYR A 243 -4.99 -5.52 -14.25
CA TYR A 243 -5.26 -6.56 -13.26
C TYR A 243 -6.61 -6.31 -12.55
N ASN A 244 -6.83 -5.09 -12.09
CA ASN A 244 -8.04 -4.71 -11.35
C ASN A 244 -9.31 -4.84 -12.19
N THR A 245 -9.23 -4.75 -13.53
CA THR A 245 -10.34 -5.03 -14.44
C THR A 245 -10.54 -6.51 -14.78
N LYS A 246 -9.48 -7.32 -14.73
CA LYS A 246 -9.52 -8.75 -15.13
C LYS A 246 -9.90 -9.67 -13.99
N PHE A 247 -9.46 -9.36 -12.78
CA PHE A 247 -9.70 -10.15 -11.58
C PHE A 247 -10.77 -9.51 -10.70
N SER A 248 -11.65 -8.70 -11.31
CA SER A 248 -12.78 -8.08 -10.62
C SER A 248 -14.06 -8.87 -10.59
#